data_AF-A0A380ZUF5-F1
#
_entry.id   AF-A0A380ZUF5-F1
#
_cell.length_a   1.000
_cell.length_b   1.000
_cell.length_c   1.000
_cell.angle_alpha   90.00
_cell.angle_beta   90.00
_cell.angle_gamma   90.00
#
_symmetry.space_group_name_H-M   'P 1'
#
loop_
_entity.id
_entity.type
_entity.pdbx_description
1 polymer ?
#
loop_
_entity_poly.entity_id
_entity_poly.type
_entity_poly.pdbx_seq_one_letter_code
_entity_poly.pdbx_strand_id
1 'polypeptide(L)'
;MKALIFLVFGLLPYLVSGQTYPTLDNDKLLLYYQTIHSAEKHIIQNEMREALSQYKTAFKMNAKPPAKDIYNSMYVAIELKDKDFANKQYEVMRCFQYPFEEDFLAKNKGIIAPKNKKCKNKLNAELIVKLDSLFELDQKYRLLSKGDYKKVQKEMTIGDSIASTRLLELIEKYGFPTEYEIGLAGIRPKFLHKFYFIIWHQSAGNAYSPQRVNFSPLLAESIE
;
A
#
# COMPACT_ATOMS: atom_id res chain seq x y z
N MET A 1 -54.69 -42.81 -5.07
CA MET A 1 -53.29 -43.12 -4.69
C MET A 1 -52.41 -42.80 -5.88
N LYS A 2 -51.39 -41.94 -5.87
CA LYS A 2 -50.77 -41.05 -4.88
C LYS A 2 -50.20 -39.90 -5.72
N ALA A 3 -50.69 -38.68 -5.51
CA ALA A 3 -49.90 -37.48 -5.78
C ALA A 3 -48.91 -37.34 -4.62
N LEU A 4 -47.63 -37.18 -4.91
CA LEU A 4 -46.63 -36.41 -4.16
C LEU A 4 -45.26 -36.79 -4.73
N ILE A 5 -44.79 -36.06 -5.74
CA ILE A 5 -43.36 -35.97 -6.02
C ILE A 5 -42.92 -34.71 -5.29
N PHE A 6 -42.28 -34.91 -4.14
CA PHE A 6 -41.63 -33.84 -3.38
C PHE A 6 -40.56 -33.20 -4.27
N LEU A 7 -40.87 -32.00 -4.76
CA LEU A 7 -39.91 -31.11 -5.37
C LEU A 7 -39.04 -30.57 -4.22
N VAL A 8 -37.95 -31.28 -3.93
CA VAL A 8 -36.88 -30.77 -3.08
C VAL A 8 -36.25 -29.61 -3.86
N PHE A 9 -36.82 -28.42 -3.69
CA PHE A 9 -36.10 -27.17 -3.86
C PHE A 9 -34.99 -27.18 -2.82
N GLY A 10 -33.89 -27.84 -3.18
CA GLY A 10 -32.61 -27.65 -2.53
C GLY A 10 -32.26 -26.19 -2.68
N LEU A 11 -32.57 -25.42 -1.63
CA LEU A 11 -31.90 -24.20 -1.27
C LEU A 11 -30.39 -24.49 -1.29
N LEU A 12 -29.76 -24.35 -2.44
CA LEU A 12 -28.36 -23.97 -2.49
C LEU A 12 -28.36 -22.47 -2.19
N PRO A 13 -28.05 -22.02 -0.96
CA PRO A 13 -27.54 -20.67 -0.86
C PRO A 13 -26.29 -20.68 -1.72
N TYR A 14 -26.30 -19.89 -2.79
CA TYR A 14 -25.09 -19.40 -3.37
C TYR A 14 -24.30 -18.80 -2.21
N LEU A 15 -23.29 -19.54 -1.74
CA LEU A 15 -22.19 -18.99 -0.97
C LEU A 15 -21.43 -18.08 -1.93
N VAL A 16 -22.03 -16.94 -2.25
CA VAL A 16 -21.28 -15.74 -2.62
C VAL A 16 -20.61 -15.35 -1.31
N SER A 17 -19.43 -15.91 -1.07
CA SER A 17 -18.45 -15.30 -0.19
C SER A 17 -18.02 -13.98 -0.86
N GLY A 18 -18.92 -13.01 -0.82
CA GLY A 18 -18.58 -11.62 -1.06
C GLY A 18 -17.52 -11.25 -0.02
N GLN A 19 -16.47 -10.56 -0.45
CA GLN A 19 -15.50 -10.00 0.47
C GLN A 19 -16.27 -9.17 1.51
N THR A 20 -16.28 -9.62 2.75
CA THR A 20 -16.64 -8.74 3.86
C THR A 20 -15.53 -7.72 3.94
N TYR A 21 -15.83 -6.47 3.57
CA TYR A 21 -14.89 -5.38 3.80
C TYR A 21 -14.69 -5.31 5.32
N PRO A 22 -13.45 -5.48 5.81
CA PRO A 22 -13.19 -5.34 7.22
C PRO A 22 -13.62 -3.95 7.66
N THR A 23 -14.50 -3.87 8.65
CA THR A 23 -14.74 -2.61 9.35
C THR A 23 -13.52 -2.32 10.19
N LEU A 24 -12.98 -1.11 10.06
CA LEU A 24 -11.86 -0.68 10.87
C LEU A 24 -12.33 -0.50 12.33
N ASP A 25 -12.06 -1.47 13.19
CA ASP A 25 -12.54 -1.50 14.60
C ASP A 25 -11.52 -0.89 15.59
N ASN A 26 -10.53 -0.17 15.08
CA ASN A 26 -9.51 0.52 15.86
C ASN A 26 -9.81 2.03 15.89
N ASP A 27 -10.46 2.50 16.96
CA ASP A 27 -10.88 3.89 17.14
C ASP A 27 -9.73 4.90 16.96
N LYS A 28 -8.53 4.56 17.46
CA LYS A 28 -7.37 5.45 17.38
C LYS A 28 -6.91 5.63 15.93
N LEU A 29 -6.97 4.55 15.17
CA LEU A 29 -6.60 4.56 13.78
C LEU A 29 -7.69 5.17 12.89
N LEU A 30 -8.96 4.92 13.20
CA LEU A 30 -10.08 5.59 12.56
C LEU A 30 -9.94 7.12 12.73
N LEU A 31 -9.64 7.57 13.95
CA LEU A 31 -9.39 8.97 14.24
C LEU A 31 -8.18 9.51 13.47
N TYR A 32 -7.09 8.73 13.34
CA TYR A 32 -5.96 9.08 12.50
C TYR A 32 -6.41 9.36 11.06
N TYR A 33 -7.11 8.42 10.42
CA TYR A 33 -7.54 8.58 9.03
C TYR A 33 -8.57 9.69 8.83
N GLN A 34 -9.48 9.90 9.78
CA GLN A 34 -10.40 11.04 9.77
C GLN A 34 -9.64 12.37 9.86
N THR A 35 -8.59 12.44 10.69
CA THR A 35 -7.74 13.62 10.84
C THR A 35 -6.94 13.88 9.56
N ILE A 36 -6.37 12.84 8.94
CA ILE A 36 -5.69 12.93 7.64
C ILE A 36 -6.66 13.40 6.55
N HIS A 37 -7.86 12.82 6.48
CA HIS A 37 -8.87 13.22 5.51
C HIS A 37 -9.25 14.69 5.66
N SER A 38 -9.39 15.17 6.90
CA SER A 38 -9.61 16.59 7.20
C SER A 38 -8.45 17.46 6.68
N ALA A 39 -7.20 17.02 6.90
CA ALA A 39 -6.01 17.72 6.36
C ALA A 39 -6.06 17.83 4.83
N GLU A 40 -6.33 16.72 4.14
CA GLU A 40 -6.39 16.67 2.67
C GLU A 40 -7.54 17.53 2.12
N LYS A 41 -8.67 17.60 2.82
CA LYS A 41 -9.77 18.52 2.48
C LYS A 41 -9.34 19.98 2.59
N HIS A 42 -8.64 20.37 3.65
CA HIS A 42 -8.12 21.72 3.82
C HIS A 42 -7.12 22.10 2.70
N ILE A 43 -6.30 21.16 2.22
CA ILE A 43 -5.43 21.38 1.05
C ILE A 43 -6.25 21.75 -0.18
N ILE A 44 -7.33 21.00 -0.47
CA ILE A 44 -8.22 21.29 -1.61
C ILE A 44 -8.86 22.68 -1.49
N GLN A 45 -9.14 23.11 -0.26
CA GLN A 45 -9.73 24.42 0.04
C GLN A 45 -8.70 25.56 0.12
N ASN A 46 -7.41 25.28 -0.13
CA ASN A 46 -6.31 26.22 0.01
C ASN A 46 -6.08 26.74 1.45
N GLU A 47 -6.51 25.97 2.45
CA GLU A 47 -6.42 26.26 3.89
C GLU A 47 -5.17 25.57 4.48
N MET A 48 -3.99 26.00 4.05
CA MET A 48 -2.74 25.27 4.31
C MET A 48 -2.37 25.21 5.80
N ARG A 49 -2.70 26.23 6.59
CA ARG A 49 -2.37 26.26 8.03
C ARG A 49 -3.16 25.21 8.79
N GLU A 50 -4.43 25.10 8.45
CA GLU A 50 -5.37 24.11 8.96
C GLU A 50 -4.91 22.71 8.55
N ALA A 51 -4.57 22.51 7.27
CA ALA A 51 -4.01 21.25 6.78
C ALA A 51 -2.75 20.82 7.57
N LEU A 52 -1.80 21.74 7.78
CA LEU A 52 -0.59 21.44 8.55
C LEU A 52 -0.89 21.12 10.01
N SER A 53 -1.85 21.81 10.62
CA SER A 53 -2.31 21.55 11.99
C SER A 53 -2.89 20.14 12.12
N GLN A 54 -3.71 19.73 11.16
CA GLN A 54 -4.29 18.38 11.13
C GLN A 54 -3.21 17.30 10.95
N TYR A 55 -2.26 17.47 10.03
CA TYR A 55 -1.13 16.54 9.89
C TYR A 55 -0.31 16.39 11.17
N LYS A 56 0.03 17.52 11.81
CA LYS A 56 0.75 17.52 13.10
C LYS A 56 -0.03 16.80 14.19
N THR A 57 -1.36 16.87 14.16
CA THR A 57 -2.25 16.18 15.10
C THR A 57 -2.30 14.68 14.82
N ALA A 58 -2.49 14.29 13.56
CA ALA A 58 -2.50 12.88 13.13
C ALA A 58 -1.19 12.17 13.47
N PHE A 59 -0.04 12.82 13.24
CA PHE A 59 1.29 12.21 13.50
C PHE A 59 1.64 12.08 14.98
N LYS A 60 0.81 12.61 15.90
CA LYS A 60 0.89 12.29 17.33
C LYS A 60 0.16 10.99 17.66
N MET A 61 -0.83 10.61 16.86
CA MET A 61 -1.64 9.41 17.04
C MET A 61 -0.94 8.19 16.47
N ASN A 62 -0.37 8.30 15.26
CA ASN A 62 0.38 7.23 14.62
C ASN A 62 1.88 7.56 14.58
N ALA A 63 2.69 6.71 15.22
CA ALA A 63 4.15 6.86 15.25
C ALA A 63 4.83 6.44 13.93
N LYS A 64 4.12 5.67 13.10
CA LYS A 64 4.55 5.23 11.77
C LYS A 64 3.53 5.66 10.70
N PRO A 65 3.36 6.97 10.45
CA PRO A 65 2.44 7.42 9.40
C PRO A 65 2.86 6.90 8.01
N PRO A 66 1.91 6.59 7.11
CA PRO A 66 2.20 6.22 5.72
C PRO A 66 3.02 7.28 4.99
N ALA A 67 3.84 6.86 4.03
CA ALA A 67 4.74 7.77 3.31
C ALA A 67 4.00 8.86 2.51
N LYS A 68 2.81 8.56 1.98
CA LYS A 68 1.97 9.55 1.28
C LYS A 68 1.61 10.72 2.20
N ASP A 69 1.23 10.44 3.45
CA ASP A 69 0.83 11.46 4.41
C ASP A 69 2.05 12.31 4.80
N ILE A 70 3.20 11.66 5.01
CA ILE A 70 4.47 12.35 5.27
C ILE A 70 4.82 13.28 4.10
N TYR A 71 4.74 12.78 2.86
CA TYR A 71 4.99 13.55 1.65
C TYR A 71 4.07 14.77 1.55
N ASN A 72 2.75 14.58 1.69
CA ASN A 72 1.79 15.67 1.60
C ASN A 72 2.05 16.72 2.68
N SER A 73 2.27 16.28 3.93
CA SER A 73 2.57 17.18 5.05
C SER A 73 3.89 17.95 4.87
N MET A 74 4.88 17.35 4.20
CA MET A 74 6.14 18.00 3.87
C MET A 74 5.92 19.16 2.90
N TYR A 75 5.14 18.95 1.83
CA TYR A 75 4.85 20.00 0.85
C TYR A 75 4.03 21.14 1.44
N VAL A 76 3.01 20.83 2.25
CA VAL A 76 2.24 21.86 2.97
C VAL A 76 3.15 22.67 3.89
N ALA A 77 4.08 22.02 4.60
CA ALA A 77 5.04 22.71 5.46
C ALA A 77 6.04 23.56 4.67
N ILE A 78 6.47 23.12 3.49
CA ILE A 78 7.32 23.90 2.59
C ILE A 78 6.60 25.18 2.16
N GLU A 79 5.35 25.06 1.74
CA GLU A 79 4.51 26.19 1.29
C GLU A 79 4.35 27.24 2.39
N LEU A 80 4.08 26.78 3.62
CA LEU A 80 3.98 27.64 4.80
C LEU A 80 5.32 28.10 5.37
N LYS A 81 6.44 27.69 4.77
CA LYS A 81 7.81 27.99 5.22
C LYS A 81 8.10 27.51 6.65
N ASP A 82 7.40 26.48 7.12
CA ASP A 82 7.68 25.81 8.41
C ASP A 82 8.91 24.90 8.25
N LYS A 83 10.09 25.50 8.37
CA LYS A 83 11.37 24.84 8.10
C LYS A 83 11.61 23.62 8.99
N ASP A 84 11.24 23.70 10.26
CA ASP A 84 11.53 22.63 11.21
C ASP A 84 10.71 21.38 10.89
N PHE A 85 9.41 21.56 10.63
CA PHE A 85 8.56 20.45 10.26
C PHE A 85 8.90 19.92 8.86
N ALA A 86 9.09 20.81 7.87
CA ALA A 86 9.46 20.43 6.52
C ALA A 86 10.76 19.60 6.48
N ASN A 87 11.80 20.04 7.19
CA ASN A 87 13.06 19.28 7.28
C ASN A 87 12.88 17.94 7.98
N LYS A 88 12.06 17.87 9.04
CA LYS A 88 11.79 16.59 9.72
C LYS A 88 11.17 15.59 8.75
N GLN A 89 10.16 15.99 7.97
CA GLN A 89 9.51 15.10 7.01
C GLN A 89 10.41 14.76 5.82
N TYR A 90 11.16 15.73 5.30
CA TYR A 90 12.16 15.50 4.25
C TYR A 90 13.17 14.41 4.65
N GLU A 91 13.70 14.46 5.88
CA GLU A 91 14.62 13.44 6.37
C GLU A 91 14.00 12.05 6.44
N VAL A 92 12.72 11.94 6.82
CA VAL A 92 11.99 10.66 6.81
C VAL A 92 11.86 10.14 5.38
N MET A 93 11.40 10.97 4.45
CA MET A 93 11.25 10.61 3.04
C MET A 93 12.58 10.21 2.39
N ARG A 94 13.67 10.92 2.71
CA ARG A 94 15.03 10.56 2.28
C ARG A 94 15.43 9.18 2.81
N CYS A 95 15.09 8.87 4.06
CA CYS A 95 15.36 7.57 4.65
C CYS A 95 14.51 6.44 4.08
N PHE A 96 13.32 6.75 3.58
CA PHE A 96 12.54 5.84 2.75
C PHE A 96 13.07 5.75 1.31
N GLN A 97 14.17 6.40 0.98
CA GLN A 97 14.73 6.44 -0.38
C GLN A 97 13.73 7.00 -1.40
N TYR A 98 12.92 7.98 -0.98
CA TYR A 98 12.03 8.68 -1.90
C TYR A 98 12.84 9.37 -3.01
N PRO A 99 12.54 9.12 -4.30
CA PRO A 99 13.30 9.66 -5.41
C PRO A 99 12.85 11.09 -5.73
N PHE A 100 13.30 12.05 -4.90
CA PHE A 100 13.09 13.47 -5.16
C PHE A 100 13.58 13.88 -6.56
N GLU A 101 12.94 14.90 -7.15
CA GLU A 101 13.45 15.56 -8.35
C GLU A 101 14.88 16.06 -8.12
N GLU A 102 15.74 15.99 -9.16
CA GLU A 102 17.16 16.36 -9.04
C GLU A 102 17.34 17.81 -8.55
N ASP A 103 16.44 18.71 -8.94
CA ASP A 103 16.45 20.12 -8.55
C ASP A 103 15.61 20.43 -7.30
N PHE A 104 15.03 19.42 -6.63
CA PHE A 104 14.15 19.61 -5.46
C PHE A 104 14.80 20.47 -4.37
N LEU A 105 16.07 20.22 -4.05
CA LEU A 105 16.79 21.01 -3.03
C LEU A 105 17.07 22.44 -3.48
N ALA A 106 17.32 22.65 -4.78
CA ALA A 106 17.52 23.98 -5.34
C ALA A 106 16.22 24.79 -5.30
N LYS A 107 15.10 24.18 -5.72
CA LYS A 107 13.75 24.77 -5.67
C LYS A 107 13.34 25.16 -4.24
N ASN A 108 13.72 24.38 -3.25
CA ASN A 108 13.32 24.56 -1.85
C ASN A 108 14.43 25.13 -0.94
N LYS A 109 15.41 25.81 -1.55
CA LYS A 109 16.56 26.39 -0.85
C LYS A 109 16.10 27.36 0.23
N GLY A 110 16.68 27.23 1.42
CA GLY A 110 16.37 28.09 2.57
C GLY A 110 15.14 27.64 3.37
N ILE A 111 14.36 26.67 2.88
CA ILE A 111 13.33 25.95 3.64
C ILE A 111 13.84 24.56 4.02
N ILE A 112 14.27 23.78 3.03
CA ILE A 112 14.92 22.49 3.23
C ILE A 112 16.43 22.70 3.39
N ALA A 113 16.95 22.24 4.52
CA ALA A 113 18.34 22.24 4.91
C ALA A 113 18.70 20.81 5.35
N PRO A 114 19.07 19.93 4.40
CA PRO A 114 19.39 18.54 4.68
C PRO A 114 20.42 18.44 5.79
N LYS A 115 20.16 17.59 6.77
CA LYS A 115 21.14 17.26 7.81
C LYS A 115 21.78 15.95 7.38
N ASN A 116 23.11 15.85 7.47
CA ASN A 116 23.85 14.59 7.27
C ASN A 116 23.62 13.60 8.41
N LYS A 117 22.35 13.34 8.75
CA LYS A 117 21.95 12.39 9.78
C LYS A 117 21.87 11.00 9.16
N LYS A 118 22.41 10.01 9.85
CA LYS A 118 22.17 8.61 9.49
C LYS A 118 20.68 8.29 9.67
N CYS A 119 20.14 7.52 8.74
CA CYS A 119 18.77 7.04 8.84
C CYS A 119 18.64 6.09 10.03
N LYS A 120 17.59 6.29 10.83
CA LYS A 120 17.32 5.45 12.00
C LYS A 120 16.87 4.05 11.58
N ASN A 121 16.08 3.97 10.52
CA ASN A 121 15.55 2.72 10.02
C ASN A 121 16.58 2.13 9.04
N LYS A 122 16.92 0.86 9.22
CA LYS A 122 17.72 0.10 8.25
C LYS A 122 16.76 -0.71 7.40
N LEU A 123 16.70 -0.40 6.11
CA LEU A 123 15.86 -1.15 5.19
C LEU A 123 16.31 -2.61 5.10
N ASN A 124 15.34 -3.51 5.02
CA ASN A 124 15.56 -4.94 4.92
C ASN A 124 15.85 -5.32 3.46
N ALA A 125 17.11 -5.18 3.05
CA ALA A 125 17.56 -5.48 1.70
C ALA A 125 17.22 -6.93 1.25
N GLU A 126 17.28 -7.89 2.17
CA GLU A 126 16.92 -9.29 1.87
C GLU A 126 15.43 -9.41 1.54
N LEU A 127 14.55 -8.78 2.32
CA LEU A 127 13.11 -8.77 2.06
C LEU A 127 12.79 -8.06 0.75
N ILE A 128 13.44 -6.93 0.46
CA ILE A 128 13.27 -6.19 -0.80
C ILE A 128 13.57 -7.09 -1.99
N VAL A 129 14.73 -7.76 -2.00
CA VAL A 129 15.13 -8.66 -3.10
C VAL A 129 14.12 -9.80 -3.28
N LYS A 130 13.61 -10.38 -2.18
CA LYS A 130 12.60 -11.43 -2.25
C LYS A 130 11.29 -10.91 -2.86
N LEU A 131 10.80 -9.75 -2.41
CA LEU A 131 9.57 -9.14 -2.93
C LEU A 131 9.69 -8.80 -4.42
N ASP A 132 10.82 -8.23 -4.84
CA ASP A 132 11.08 -7.94 -6.26
C ASP A 132 11.12 -9.23 -7.10
N SER A 133 11.76 -10.28 -6.61
CA SER A 133 11.80 -11.58 -7.30
C SER A 133 10.40 -12.22 -7.46
N LEU A 134 9.55 -12.12 -6.43
CA LEU A 134 8.16 -12.60 -6.52
C LEU A 134 7.35 -11.79 -7.55
N PHE A 135 7.55 -10.48 -7.61
CA PHE A 135 6.91 -9.65 -8.63
C PHE A 135 7.36 -10.00 -10.03
N GLU A 136 8.66 -10.22 -10.25
CA GLU A 136 9.17 -10.63 -11.56
C GLU A 136 8.57 -11.96 -12.00
N LEU A 137 8.42 -12.92 -11.09
CA LEU A 137 7.75 -14.19 -11.35
C LEU A 137 6.29 -14.01 -11.76
N ASP A 138 5.54 -13.21 -10.99
CA ASP A 138 4.13 -12.88 -11.25
C ASP A 138 3.94 -12.16 -12.61
N GLN A 139 4.84 -11.26 -12.97
CA GLN A 139 4.72 -10.46 -14.21
C GLN A 139 5.30 -11.13 -15.45
N LYS A 140 6.20 -12.11 -15.31
CA LYS A 140 6.98 -12.68 -16.41
C LYS A 140 6.14 -13.03 -17.64
N TYR A 141 5.10 -13.84 -17.46
CA TYR A 141 4.30 -14.32 -18.58
C TYR A 141 3.31 -13.27 -19.09
N ARG A 142 2.86 -12.35 -18.23
CA ARG A 142 2.05 -11.19 -18.66
C ARG A 142 2.84 -10.32 -19.64
N LEU A 143 4.10 -10.02 -19.33
CA LEU A 143 4.97 -9.24 -20.21
C LEU A 143 5.28 -9.98 -21.52
N LEU A 144 5.55 -11.30 -21.46
CA LEU A 144 5.83 -12.10 -22.65
C LEU A 144 4.63 -12.24 -23.60
N SER A 145 3.41 -12.24 -23.06
CA SER A 145 2.18 -12.38 -23.84
C SER A 145 1.87 -11.20 -24.76
N LYS A 146 2.46 -10.02 -24.49
CA LYS A 146 2.14 -8.74 -25.14
C LYS A 146 0.62 -8.44 -25.15
N GLY A 147 -0.09 -8.87 -24.10
CA GLY A 147 -1.53 -8.66 -23.93
C GLY A 147 -2.43 -9.84 -24.32
N ASP A 148 -1.89 -10.88 -24.97
CA ASP A 148 -2.64 -12.09 -25.30
C ASP A 148 -2.52 -13.14 -24.18
N TYR A 149 -3.17 -12.87 -23.05
CA TYR A 149 -3.06 -13.69 -21.85
C TYR A 149 -3.60 -15.11 -22.00
N LYS A 150 -4.51 -15.35 -22.96
CA LYS A 150 -5.04 -16.70 -23.21
C LYS A 150 -3.93 -17.68 -23.63
N LYS A 151 -2.92 -17.20 -24.37
CA LYS A 151 -1.80 -18.04 -24.84
C LYS A 151 -0.86 -18.52 -23.72
N VAL A 152 -0.82 -17.79 -22.61
CA VAL A 152 0.11 -18.04 -21.49
C VAL A 152 -0.63 -18.28 -20.18
N GLN A 153 -1.94 -18.55 -20.25
CA GLN A 153 -2.81 -18.57 -19.09
C GLN A 153 -2.38 -19.60 -18.05
N LYS A 154 -1.93 -20.78 -18.52
CA LYS A 154 -1.44 -21.85 -17.66
C LYS A 154 -0.19 -21.43 -16.89
N GLU A 155 0.78 -20.86 -17.59
CA GLU A 155 2.03 -20.38 -17.02
C GLU A 155 1.81 -19.21 -16.07
N MET A 156 0.91 -18.29 -16.42
CA MET A 156 0.45 -17.20 -15.54
C MET A 156 -0.17 -17.76 -14.26
N THR A 157 -1.08 -18.73 -14.36
CA THR A 157 -1.74 -19.33 -13.20
C THR A 157 -0.73 -19.98 -12.25
N ILE A 158 0.29 -20.67 -12.79
CA ILE A 158 1.36 -21.26 -11.99
C ILE A 158 2.20 -20.16 -11.32
N GLY A 159 2.60 -19.14 -12.08
CA GLY A 159 3.36 -18.00 -11.57
C GLY A 159 2.64 -17.28 -10.43
N ASP A 160 1.36 -16.95 -10.63
CA ASP A 160 0.50 -16.31 -9.64
C ASP A 160 0.40 -17.14 -8.36
N SER A 161 0.17 -18.45 -8.50
CA SER A 161 0.06 -19.35 -7.35
C SER A 161 1.34 -19.37 -6.51
N ILE A 162 2.50 -19.49 -7.17
CA ILE A 162 3.79 -19.52 -6.46
C ILE A 162 4.05 -18.16 -5.82
N ALA A 163 3.88 -17.07 -6.58
CA ALA A 163 4.12 -15.72 -6.08
C ALA A 163 3.22 -15.39 -4.89
N SER A 164 1.92 -15.71 -4.95
CA SER A 164 0.99 -15.44 -3.87
C SER A 164 1.28 -16.25 -2.61
N THR A 165 1.58 -17.55 -2.75
CA THR A 165 1.87 -18.39 -1.58
C THR A 165 3.17 -17.98 -0.91
N ARG A 166 4.22 -17.66 -1.69
CA ARG A 166 5.48 -17.16 -1.13
C ARG A 166 5.34 -15.77 -0.53
N LEU A 167 4.50 -14.91 -1.09
CA LEU A 167 4.21 -13.60 -0.50
C LEU A 167 3.51 -13.76 0.86
N LEU A 168 2.54 -14.67 0.97
CA LEU A 168 1.90 -15.01 2.23
C LEU A 168 2.94 -15.45 3.28
N GLU A 169 3.83 -16.39 2.94
CA GLU A 169 4.91 -16.84 3.84
C GLU A 169 5.82 -15.69 4.30
N LEU A 170 6.11 -14.73 3.42
CA LEU A 170 6.90 -13.55 3.79
C LEU A 170 6.14 -12.63 4.75
N ILE A 171 4.84 -12.42 4.53
CA ILE A 171 3.99 -11.60 5.40
C ILE A 171 3.87 -12.27 6.78
N GLU A 172 3.64 -13.58 6.84
CA GLU A 172 3.59 -14.34 8.10
C GLU A 172 4.91 -14.25 8.87
N LYS A 173 6.05 -14.24 8.16
CA LYS A 173 7.38 -14.18 8.77
C LYS A 173 7.79 -12.79 9.25
N TYR A 174 7.52 -11.74 8.46
CA TYR A 174 8.05 -10.39 8.67
C TYR A 174 7.00 -9.36 9.06
N GLY A 175 5.71 -9.72 9.07
CA GLY A 175 4.61 -8.78 9.06
C GLY A 175 4.34 -8.23 7.66
N PHE A 176 3.25 -7.47 7.52
CA PHE A 176 2.92 -6.83 6.25
C PHE A 176 3.99 -5.78 5.90
N PRO A 177 4.65 -5.86 4.71
CA PRO A 177 5.75 -4.95 4.38
C PRO A 177 5.28 -3.49 4.27
N THR A 178 5.96 -2.57 4.97
CA THR A 178 5.71 -1.12 4.88
C THR A 178 6.96 -0.36 4.46
N GLU A 179 6.82 0.93 4.15
CA GLU A 179 7.93 1.82 3.79
C GLU A 179 9.02 1.90 4.86
N TYR A 180 8.68 1.60 6.12
CA TYR A 180 9.63 1.57 7.22
C TYR A 180 10.62 0.41 7.11
N GLU A 181 10.21 -0.71 6.50
CA GLU A 181 11.03 -1.90 6.31
C GLU A 181 11.63 -1.97 4.91
N ILE A 182 10.88 -1.58 3.88
CA ILE A 182 11.27 -1.78 2.47
C ILE A 182 11.50 -0.48 1.69
N GLY A 183 11.30 0.68 2.32
CA GLY A 183 11.46 1.99 1.66
C GLY A 183 10.41 2.23 0.58
N LEU A 184 10.68 3.15 -0.34
CA LEU A 184 9.81 3.57 -1.44
C LEU A 184 10.43 3.31 -2.81
N ALA A 185 11.48 2.50 -2.88
CA ALA A 185 12.08 2.09 -4.13
C ALA A 185 11.09 1.21 -4.91
N GLY A 186 10.34 1.81 -5.85
CA GLY A 186 9.21 1.17 -6.51
C GLY A 186 8.59 1.98 -7.65
N ILE A 187 7.46 1.50 -8.20
CA ILE A 187 6.80 2.05 -9.39
C ILE A 187 6.26 3.45 -9.09
N ARG A 188 6.89 4.46 -9.71
CA ARG A 188 6.39 5.83 -9.77
C ARG A 188 5.02 5.84 -10.48
N PRO A 189 4.05 6.69 -10.11
CA PRO A 189 4.11 7.79 -9.13
C PRO A 189 3.25 7.60 -7.85
N LYS A 190 2.83 6.38 -7.48
CA LYS A 190 1.68 6.19 -6.55
C LYS A 190 1.98 5.69 -5.13
N PHE A 191 3.22 5.75 -4.63
CA PHE A 191 3.59 5.13 -3.34
C PHE A 191 3.21 3.64 -3.26
N LEU A 192 3.13 2.96 -4.40
CA LEU A 192 2.69 1.58 -4.51
C LEU A 192 3.89 0.68 -4.78
N HIS A 193 4.15 -0.26 -3.88
CA HIS A 193 5.15 -1.29 -4.11
C HIS A 193 4.69 -2.31 -5.14
N LYS A 194 5.66 -2.87 -5.86
CA LYS A 194 5.40 -3.83 -6.94
C LYS A 194 4.65 -5.09 -6.46
N PHE A 195 4.91 -5.55 -5.24
CA PHE A 195 4.26 -6.77 -4.74
C PHE A 195 2.74 -6.64 -4.59
N TYR A 196 2.18 -5.41 -4.54
CA TYR A 196 0.72 -5.22 -4.54
C TYR A 196 0.05 -5.75 -5.82
N PHE A 197 0.77 -5.88 -6.93
CA PHE A 197 0.23 -6.53 -8.13
C PHE A 197 -0.10 -8.01 -7.89
N ILE A 198 0.72 -8.71 -7.10
CA ILE A 198 0.47 -10.09 -6.71
C ILE A 198 -0.83 -10.18 -5.92
N ILE A 199 -1.04 -9.28 -4.96
CA ILE A 199 -2.28 -9.19 -4.17
C ILE A 199 -3.48 -8.91 -5.08
N TRP A 200 -3.36 -7.96 -6.00
CA TRP A 200 -4.42 -7.61 -6.94
C TRP A 200 -4.80 -8.78 -7.86
N HIS A 201 -3.82 -9.54 -8.35
CA HIS A 201 -4.08 -10.73 -9.17
C HIS A 201 -4.75 -11.86 -8.40
N GLN A 202 -4.66 -11.85 -7.07
CA GLN A 202 -5.41 -12.77 -6.20
C GLN A 202 -6.79 -12.24 -5.84
N SER A 203 -7.31 -11.21 -6.51
CA SER A 203 -8.72 -10.82 -6.36
C SER A 203 -9.66 -11.90 -6.88
N ALA A 204 -10.78 -12.13 -6.18
CA ALA A 204 -11.73 -13.18 -6.52
C ALA A 204 -12.36 -13.04 -7.93
N GLY A 205 -12.31 -11.84 -8.51
CA GLY A 205 -12.82 -11.53 -9.84
C GLY A 205 -11.80 -11.65 -10.98
N ASN A 206 -10.60 -12.18 -10.74
CA ASN A 206 -9.59 -12.32 -11.80
C ASN A 206 -10.03 -13.38 -12.84
N ALA A 207 -10.29 -12.92 -14.07
CA ALA A 207 -10.76 -13.77 -15.17
C ALA A 207 -9.66 -14.68 -15.78
N TYR A 208 -8.38 -14.40 -15.51
CA TYR A 208 -7.25 -15.07 -16.15
C TYR A 208 -6.58 -16.10 -15.26
N SER A 209 -6.65 -15.93 -13.94
CA SER A 209 -5.99 -16.80 -12.98
C SER A 209 -6.87 -16.94 -11.74
N PRO A 210 -7.19 -18.17 -11.30
CA PRO A 210 -8.00 -18.39 -10.11
C PRO A 210 -7.27 -17.92 -8.85
N GLN A 211 -8.04 -17.42 -7.87
CA GLN A 211 -7.52 -17.08 -6.56
C GLN A 211 -6.97 -18.34 -5.85
N ARG A 212 -5.77 -18.20 -5.29
CA ARG A 212 -5.05 -19.18 -4.48
C ARG A 212 -4.89 -18.74 -3.04
N VAL A 213 -4.62 -17.46 -2.84
CA VAL A 213 -4.51 -16.85 -1.51
C VAL A 213 -5.55 -15.75 -1.39
N ASN A 214 -6.34 -15.78 -0.32
CA ASN A 214 -7.21 -14.65 0.02
C ASN A 214 -6.47 -13.71 0.98
N PHE A 215 -5.94 -12.60 0.47
CA PHE A 215 -5.24 -11.60 1.27
C PHE A 215 -6.16 -10.67 2.08
N SER A 216 -7.49 -10.72 1.91
CA SER A 216 -8.41 -9.80 2.58
C SER A 216 -8.26 -9.78 4.11
N PRO A 217 -8.12 -10.91 4.83
CA PRO A 217 -7.91 -10.90 6.27
C PRO A 217 -6.59 -10.22 6.68
N LEU A 218 -5.50 -10.52 5.97
CA LEU A 218 -4.20 -9.91 6.23
C LEU A 218 -4.19 -8.40 5.97
N LEU A 219 -4.92 -7.95 4.96
CA LEU A 219 -5.07 -6.52 4.70
C LEU A 219 -5.86 -5.84 5.84
N ALA A 220 -6.85 -6.51 6.43
CA ALA A 220 -7.56 -6.00 7.60
C ALA A 220 -6.61 -5.77 8.78
N GLU A 221 -5.84 -6.82 9.12
CA GLU A 221 -4.88 -6.80 10.23
C GLU A 221 -3.75 -5.80 9.99
N SER A 222 -3.29 -5.64 8.75
CA SER A 222 -2.19 -4.72 8.41
C SER A 222 -2.52 -3.25 8.62
N ILE A 223 -3.81 -2.94 8.73
CA ILE A 223 -4.26 -1.57 8.94
C ILE A 223 -4.22 -1.24 10.44
N GLU A 224 -4.44 -2.20 11.36
CA GLU A 224 -4.47 -2.04 12.84
C GLU A 224 -3.14 -1.61 13.49
#